data_AF-A0A6L9TF37-F1
#
_entry.id   AF-A0A6L9TF37-F1
#
_cell.length_a   1.000
_cell.length_b   1.000
_cell.length_c   1.000
_cell.angle_alpha   90.00
_cell.angle_beta   90.00
_cell.angle_gamma   90.00
#
_symmetry.space_group_name_H-M   'P 1'
#
loop_
_entity.id
_entity.type
_entity.pdbx_description
1 polymer ?
#
loop_
_entity_poly.entity_id
_entity_poly.type
_entity_poly.pdbx_seq_one_letter_code
_entity_poly.pdbx_strand_id
1 'polypeptide(L)'
;MRQSIANKTNETVRFTLTAAVSQSQGLLDQTKGQVNDESTRAKLQQLVKTANDQLNGNDIITDGAVYQKSLDQLNAAMDAVTTSNIAKLGVDCRKVQCVALTFDDGPDANNTPPVIEALKKTKATATFFSVGEHITDTTTPMLKQLADAGYPIENHSWNHPHLQTLSKADVVKQLTDTSTAVKKAVGTYPSMIRPPYSEWSNDVRDQAVVMNSSIINFNVMGYDWEKDADGVHDAVLEWAKPGDIILLHDLQGSTAKATERIITDLQAKGYTLVSVPQLLGERPKPGYVYYSQDQVVKPGEPWKPSTDYAEQW
;
A
#
# COMPACT_ATOMS: atom_id res chain seq x y z
N MET A 1 33.95 16.84 -3.11
CA MET A 1 33.00 16.32 -2.09
C MET A 1 31.60 16.96 -2.21
N ARG A 2 31.44 18.30 -2.19
CA ARG A 2 30.11 18.97 -2.28
C ARG A 2 29.31 18.68 -3.56
N GLN A 3 29.95 18.69 -4.74
CA GLN A 3 29.28 18.34 -6.01
C GLN A 3 28.78 16.88 -6.05
N SER A 4 29.54 15.94 -5.48
CA SER A 4 29.14 14.53 -5.41
C SER A 4 27.93 14.31 -4.49
N ILE A 5 27.81 15.08 -3.41
CA ILE A 5 26.65 15.04 -2.50
C ILE A 5 25.42 15.64 -3.21
N ALA A 6 25.56 16.81 -3.84
CA ALA A 6 24.48 17.45 -4.57
C ALA A 6 23.93 16.55 -5.71
N ASN A 7 24.80 15.87 -6.45
CA ASN A 7 24.38 14.93 -7.50
C ASN A 7 23.57 13.76 -6.93
N LYS A 8 24.02 13.15 -5.83
CA LYS A 8 23.29 12.05 -5.16
C LYS A 8 21.93 12.51 -4.63
N THR A 9 21.86 13.69 -4.01
CA THR A 9 20.59 14.26 -3.55
C THR A 9 19.63 14.45 -4.72
N ASN A 10 20.11 14.95 -5.86
CA ASN A 10 19.28 15.15 -7.05
C ASN A 10 18.78 13.81 -7.63
N GLU A 11 19.62 12.77 -7.65
CA GLU A 11 19.23 11.42 -8.08
C GLU A 11 18.12 10.84 -7.19
N THR A 12 18.25 10.98 -5.86
CA THR A 12 17.23 10.51 -4.91
C THR A 12 15.90 11.23 -5.12
N VAL A 13 15.89 12.57 -5.14
CA VAL A 13 14.64 13.34 -5.32
C VAL A 13 14.02 13.05 -6.69
N ARG A 14 14.83 12.87 -7.74
CA ARG A 14 14.36 12.48 -9.07
C ARG A 14 13.71 11.10 -9.08
N PHE A 15 14.28 10.13 -8.35
CA PHE A 15 13.65 8.82 -8.19
C PHE A 15 12.31 8.93 -7.45
N THR A 16 12.25 9.69 -6.36
CA THR A 16 11.00 9.92 -5.62
C THR A 16 9.93 10.59 -6.48
N LEU A 17 10.32 11.57 -7.30
CA LEU A 17 9.42 12.19 -8.27
C LEU A 17 8.92 11.18 -9.31
N THR A 18 9.79 10.28 -9.78
CA THR A 18 9.41 9.20 -10.72
C THR A 18 8.39 8.25 -10.09
N ALA A 19 8.57 7.88 -8.82
CA ALA A 19 7.62 7.08 -8.07
C ALA A 19 6.27 7.81 -7.92
N ALA A 20 6.29 9.07 -7.48
CA ALA A 20 5.09 9.90 -7.31
C ALA A 20 4.32 10.10 -8.63
N VAL A 21 5.00 10.28 -9.77
CA VAL A 21 4.38 10.35 -11.10
C VAL A 21 3.67 9.04 -11.43
N SER A 22 4.32 7.90 -11.19
CA SER A 22 3.73 6.59 -11.46
C SER A 22 2.50 6.31 -10.58
N GLN A 23 2.58 6.64 -9.30
CA GLN A 23 1.46 6.51 -8.35
C GLN A 23 0.31 7.45 -8.70
N SER A 24 0.62 8.68 -9.13
CA SER A 24 -0.37 9.66 -9.59
C SER A 24 -1.14 9.14 -10.81
N GLN A 25 -0.46 8.48 -11.75
CA GLN A 25 -1.11 7.88 -12.92
C GLN A 25 -2.08 6.77 -12.50
N GLY A 26 -1.66 5.88 -11.59
CA GLY A 26 -2.51 4.81 -11.07
C GLY A 26 -3.74 5.34 -10.35
N LEU A 27 -3.56 6.37 -9.52
CA LEU A 27 -4.67 7.06 -8.86
C LEU A 27 -5.63 7.67 -9.88
N LEU A 28 -5.11 8.31 -10.94
CA LEU A 28 -5.96 8.84 -12.01
C LEU A 28 -6.76 7.76 -12.72
N ASP A 29 -6.15 6.62 -13.02
CA ASP A 29 -6.81 5.53 -13.72
C ASP A 29 -7.92 4.91 -12.87
N GLN A 30 -7.63 4.65 -11.59
CA GLN A 30 -8.60 4.08 -10.63
C GLN A 30 -9.76 5.02 -10.31
N THR A 31 -9.53 6.34 -10.30
CA THR A 31 -10.54 7.31 -9.84
C THR A 31 -11.37 7.97 -10.94
N LYS A 32 -11.26 7.50 -12.20
CA LYS A 32 -11.97 8.08 -13.35
C LYS A 32 -13.49 8.01 -13.17
N GLY A 33 -14.15 9.17 -13.09
CA GLY A 33 -15.59 9.24 -12.85
C GLY A 33 -15.99 8.88 -11.41
N GLN A 34 -15.02 8.71 -10.52
CA GLN A 34 -15.21 8.29 -9.14
C GLN A 34 -14.82 9.38 -8.14
N VAL A 35 -14.76 10.64 -8.55
CA VAL A 35 -14.53 11.79 -7.66
C VAL A 35 -15.77 12.70 -7.64
N ASN A 36 -15.90 13.54 -6.60
CA ASN A 36 -16.99 14.52 -6.51
C ASN A 36 -16.79 15.69 -7.49
N ASP A 37 -15.53 16.06 -7.75
CA ASP A 37 -15.16 17.14 -8.66
C ASP A 37 -13.99 16.70 -9.55
N GLU A 38 -14.26 16.49 -10.84
CA GLU A 38 -13.26 16.11 -11.84
C GLU A 38 -12.18 17.18 -12.06
N SER A 39 -12.39 18.43 -11.63
CA SER A 39 -11.35 19.46 -11.66
C SER A 39 -10.13 19.08 -10.79
N THR A 40 -10.34 18.30 -9.73
CA THR A 40 -9.25 17.79 -8.87
C THR A 40 -8.35 16.82 -9.64
N ARG A 41 -8.94 15.91 -10.43
CA ARG A 41 -8.21 14.99 -11.32
C ARG A 41 -7.52 15.73 -12.46
N ALA A 42 -8.19 16.72 -13.07
CA ALA A 42 -7.59 17.53 -14.13
C ALA A 42 -6.32 18.28 -13.65
N LYS A 43 -6.34 18.79 -12.41
CA LYS A 43 -5.14 19.40 -11.79
C LYS A 43 -4.01 18.39 -11.61
N LEU A 44 -4.31 17.19 -11.12
CA LEU A 44 -3.31 16.12 -10.98
C LEU A 44 -2.73 15.71 -12.34
N GLN A 45 -3.56 15.55 -13.37
CA GLN A 45 -3.11 15.26 -14.75
C GLN A 45 -2.13 16.31 -15.27
N GLN A 46 -2.42 17.60 -15.05
CA GLN A 46 -1.53 18.68 -15.48
C GLN A 46 -0.17 18.64 -14.74
N LEU A 47 -0.19 18.36 -13.43
CA LEU A 47 1.04 18.22 -12.64
C LEU A 47 1.86 17.00 -13.06
N VAL A 48 1.21 15.86 -13.35
CA VAL A 48 1.86 14.66 -13.90
C VAL A 48 2.55 14.98 -15.22
N LYS A 49 1.90 15.71 -16.12
CA LYS A 49 2.51 16.15 -17.38
C LYS A 49 3.76 17.00 -17.12
N THR A 50 3.64 18.02 -16.28
CA THR A 50 4.76 18.92 -15.94
C THR A 50 5.93 18.15 -15.30
N ALA A 51 5.66 17.23 -14.39
CA ALA A 51 6.70 16.40 -13.77
C ALA A 51 7.37 15.46 -14.77
N ASN A 52 6.61 14.86 -15.69
CA ASN A 52 7.17 14.07 -16.79
C ASN A 52 8.06 14.90 -17.72
N ASP A 53 7.65 16.12 -18.07
CA ASP A 53 8.46 17.03 -18.88
C ASP A 53 9.80 17.36 -18.19
N GLN A 54 9.79 17.55 -16.87
CA GLN A 54 11.00 17.76 -16.06
C GLN A 54 11.88 16.51 -15.97
N LEU A 55 11.27 15.32 -15.84
CA LEU A 55 12.01 14.06 -15.82
C LEU A 55 12.64 13.75 -17.18
N ASN A 56 11.96 14.06 -18.29
CA ASN A 56 12.41 13.75 -19.65
C ASN A 56 13.28 14.86 -20.28
N GLY A 57 13.39 16.02 -19.65
CA GLY A 57 14.27 17.09 -20.11
C GLY A 57 15.74 16.67 -20.10
N ASN A 58 16.49 17.06 -21.13
CA ASN A 58 17.93 16.83 -21.25
C ASN A 58 18.77 17.60 -20.21
N ASP A 59 18.16 18.50 -19.44
CA ASP A 59 18.79 19.15 -18.28
C ASP A 59 18.78 18.19 -17.09
N ILE A 60 19.73 17.24 -17.13
CA ILE A 60 20.09 16.32 -16.05
C ILE A 60 20.45 17.08 -14.75
N ILE A 61 20.63 18.41 -14.84
CA ILE A 61 20.80 19.33 -13.71
C ILE A 61 19.56 20.23 -13.58
N THR A 62 18.38 19.65 -13.47
CA THR A 62 17.27 20.38 -12.84
C THR A 62 17.59 20.42 -11.34
N ASP A 63 17.70 21.62 -10.77
CA ASP A 63 17.96 21.84 -9.34
C ASP A 63 17.05 20.94 -8.49
N GLY A 64 17.61 20.23 -7.50
CA GLY A 64 16.83 19.37 -6.61
C GLY A 64 15.65 20.09 -5.94
N ALA A 65 15.74 21.42 -5.76
CA ALA A 65 14.62 22.24 -5.29
C ALA A 65 13.43 22.27 -6.27
N VAL A 66 13.68 22.19 -7.58
CA VAL A 66 12.64 22.10 -8.62
C VAL A 66 11.90 20.77 -8.54
N TYR A 67 12.64 19.65 -8.46
CA TYR A 67 12.02 18.34 -8.30
C TYR A 67 11.25 18.23 -6.98
N GLN A 68 11.80 18.76 -5.89
CA GLN A 68 11.11 18.78 -4.61
C GLN A 68 9.79 19.55 -4.68
N LYS A 69 9.79 20.72 -5.30
CA LYS A 69 8.56 21.50 -5.50
C LYS A 69 7.51 20.74 -6.31
N SER A 70 7.90 20.07 -7.38
CA SER A 70 6.98 19.24 -8.18
C SER A 70 6.45 18.04 -7.40
N LEU A 71 7.31 17.39 -6.61
CA LEU A 71 6.94 16.30 -5.72
C LEU A 71 5.89 16.76 -4.68
N ASP A 72 6.12 17.90 -4.03
CA ASP A 72 5.19 18.47 -3.06
C ASP A 72 3.83 18.79 -3.70
N GLN A 73 3.83 19.36 -4.91
CA GLN A 73 2.61 19.66 -5.65
C GLN A 73 1.84 18.40 -6.07
N LEU A 74 2.55 17.36 -6.53
CA LEU A 74 1.94 16.07 -6.86
C LEU A 74 1.34 15.41 -5.62
N ASN A 75 2.08 15.37 -4.50
CA ASN A 75 1.58 14.80 -3.26
C ASN A 75 0.32 15.52 -2.75
N ALA A 76 0.29 16.84 -2.78
CA ALA A 76 -0.90 17.62 -2.42
C ALA A 76 -2.09 17.37 -3.37
N ALA A 77 -1.83 17.18 -4.66
CA ALA A 77 -2.89 16.88 -5.64
C ALA A 77 -3.41 15.44 -5.51
N MET A 78 -2.54 14.47 -5.25
CA MET A 78 -2.94 13.09 -4.94
C MET A 78 -3.79 13.02 -3.68
N ASP A 79 -3.44 13.80 -2.65
CA ASP A 79 -4.24 13.92 -1.43
C ASP A 79 -5.65 14.43 -1.75
N ALA A 80 -5.77 15.51 -2.52
CA ALA A 80 -7.05 16.08 -2.91
C ALA A 80 -7.92 15.11 -3.73
N VAL A 81 -7.32 14.38 -4.69
CA VAL A 81 -8.03 13.36 -5.48
C VAL A 81 -8.49 12.20 -4.60
N THR A 82 -7.64 11.73 -3.69
CA THR A 82 -7.96 10.63 -2.76
C THR A 82 -9.13 11.02 -1.85
N THR A 83 -9.08 12.20 -1.22
CA THR A 83 -10.19 12.69 -0.39
C THR A 83 -11.48 12.87 -1.20
N SER A 84 -11.39 13.38 -2.42
CA SER A 84 -12.55 13.55 -3.32
C SER A 84 -13.17 12.20 -3.73
N ASN A 85 -12.33 11.18 -3.94
CA ASN A 85 -12.77 9.81 -4.25
C ASN A 85 -13.44 9.15 -3.04
N ILE A 86 -12.81 9.20 -1.86
CA ILE A 86 -13.38 8.66 -0.62
C ILE A 86 -14.74 9.31 -0.32
N ALA A 87 -14.82 10.64 -0.47
CA ALA A 87 -16.08 11.37 -0.28
C ALA A 87 -17.16 10.97 -1.31
N LYS A 88 -16.79 10.61 -2.55
CA LYS A 88 -17.71 10.15 -3.58
C LYS A 88 -18.25 8.74 -3.30
N LEU A 89 -17.41 7.86 -2.75
CA LEU A 89 -17.79 6.51 -2.34
C LEU A 89 -18.81 6.52 -1.19
N GLY A 90 -18.90 7.62 -0.44
CA GLY A 90 -19.90 7.79 0.63
C GLY A 90 -19.58 7.00 1.91
N VAL A 91 -18.37 6.45 2.02
CA VAL A 91 -17.90 5.74 3.21
C VAL A 91 -17.12 6.73 4.10
N ASP A 92 -17.69 7.05 5.26
CA ASP A 92 -17.05 7.87 6.29
C ASP A 92 -16.80 7.00 7.51
N CYS A 93 -15.59 6.44 7.63
CA CYS A 93 -15.22 5.50 8.68
C CYS A 93 -15.21 6.09 10.10
N ARG A 94 -15.52 7.39 10.25
CA ARG A 94 -15.82 8.03 11.53
C ARG A 94 -17.30 7.91 11.94
N LYS A 95 -18.16 7.47 11.01
CA LYS A 95 -19.62 7.34 11.18
C LYS A 95 -20.10 5.91 11.02
N VAL A 96 -19.40 5.10 10.24
CA VAL A 96 -19.69 3.68 10.05
C VAL A 96 -18.53 2.83 10.55
N GLN A 97 -18.80 1.60 10.95
CA GLN A 97 -17.79 0.68 11.42
C GLN A 97 -16.98 0.17 10.23
N CYS A 98 -15.74 0.64 10.07
CA CYS A 98 -14.86 0.18 8.99
C CYS A 98 -13.76 -0.73 9.52
N VAL A 99 -13.35 -1.69 8.69
CA VAL A 99 -12.10 -2.44 8.85
C VAL A 99 -11.40 -2.57 7.50
N ALA A 100 -10.07 -2.55 7.49
CA ALA A 100 -9.29 -2.83 6.29
C ALA A 100 -8.83 -4.28 6.28
N LEU A 101 -9.33 -5.06 5.30
CA LEU A 101 -8.85 -6.43 5.07
C LEU A 101 -7.59 -6.38 4.22
N THR A 102 -6.50 -6.98 4.70
CA THR A 102 -5.21 -6.99 4.00
C THR A 102 -4.67 -8.40 3.85
N PHE A 103 -4.04 -8.67 2.71
CA PHE A 103 -3.47 -9.97 2.35
C PHE A 103 -1.98 -9.83 2.03
N ASP A 104 -1.14 -10.58 2.73
CA ASP A 104 0.31 -10.60 2.57
C ASP A 104 0.78 -11.85 1.82
N ASP A 105 2.04 -11.78 1.40
CA ASP A 105 2.86 -12.85 0.85
C ASP A 105 2.44 -13.41 -0.51
N GLY A 106 1.24 -13.16 -1.04
CA GLY A 106 0.88 -13.57 -2.38
C GLY A 106 1.68 -12.87 -3.50
N PRO A 107 1.34 -13.14 -4.77
CA PRO A 107 0.27 -14.04 -5.21
C PRO A 107 0.69 -15.53 -5.22
N ASP A 108 -0.23 -16.43 -4.91
CA ASP A 108 -0.09 -17.89 -5.06
C ASP A 108 -1.09 -18.43 -6.09
N ALA A 109 -0.64 -19.39 -6.92
CA ALA A 109 -1.44 -19.89 -8.03
C ALA A 109 -2.69 -20.69 -7.61
N ASN A 110 -2.70 -21.24 -6.39
CA ASN A 110 -3.79 -22.09 -5.90
C ASN A 110 -4.71 -21.35 -4.92
N ASN A 111 -4.14 -20.48 -4.08
CA ASN A 111 -4.84 -19.88 -2.94
C ASN A 111 -5.32 -18.44 -3.20
N THR A 112 -4.64 -17.65 -4.02
CA THR A 112 -5.11 -16.31 -4.40
C THR A 112 -6.42 -16.35 -5.20
N PRO A 113 -6.67 -17.27 -6.17
CA PRO A 113 -7.92 -17.27 -6.93
C PRO A 113 -9.20 -17.43 -6.08
N PRO A 114 -9.28 -18.36 -5.10
CA PRO A 114 -10.41 -18.42 -4.16
C PRO A 114 -10.63 -17.12 -3.38
N VAL A 115 -9.56 -16.44 -2.94
CA VAL A 115 -9.65 -15.13 -2.27
C VAL A 115 -10.29 -14.09 -3.20
N ILE A 116 -9.86 -14.03 -4.47
CA ILE A 116 -10.43 -13.11 -5.46
C ILE A 116 -11.92 -13.40 -5.69
N GLU A 117 -12.30 -14.66 -5.81
CA GLU A 117 -13.70 -15.05 -6.01
C GLU A 117 -14.58 -14.70 -4.81
N ALA A 118 -14.06 -14.89 -3.58
CA ALA A 118 -14.75 -14.47 -2.36
C ALA A 118 -14.98 -12.95 -2.33
N LEU A 119 -13.96 -12.15 -2.66
CA LEU A 119 -14.06 -10.68 -2.72
C LEU A 119 -15.09 -10.23 -3.76
N LYS A 120 -15.10 -10.83 -4.96
CA LYS A 120 -16.12 -10.53 -5.99
C LYS A 120 -17.54 -10.85 -5.53
N LYS A 121 -17.74 -12.03 -4.94
CA LYS A 121 -19.07 -12.51 -4.50
C LYS A 121 -19.65 -11.62 -3.41
N THR A 122 -18.80 -11.16 -2.50
CA THR A 122 -19.18 -10.36 -1.34
C THR A 122 -19.12 -8.85 -1.58
N LYS A 123 -18.55 -8.43 -2.73
CA LYS A 123 -18.33 -7.02 -3.11
C LYS A 123 -17.53 -6.25 -2.05
N ALA A 124 -16.64 -6.94 -1.34
CA ALA A 124 -15.75 -6.31 -0.36
C ALA A 124 -14.51 -5.72 -1.03
N THR A 125 -13.93 -4.72 -0.37
CA THR A 125 -12.62 -4.16 -0.75
C THR A 125 -11.52 -4.75 0.14
N ALA A 126 -10.32 -4.90 -0.40
CA ALA A 126 -9.14 -5.36 0.32
C ALA A 126 -7.86 -4.69 -0.24
N THR A 127 -6.72 -4.89 0.41
CA THR A 127 -5.38 -4.45 -0.04
C THR A 127 -4.42 -5.63 -0.02
N PHE A 128 -3.58 -5.77 -1.05
CA PHE A 128 -2.65 -6.90 -1.19
C PHE A 128 -1.22 -6.40 -1.10
N PHE A 129 -0.40 -6.97 -0.22
CA PHE A 129 1.04 -6.74 -0.13
C PHE A 129 1.76 -7.95 -0.72
N SER A 130 2.27 -7.81 -1.94
CA SER A 130 2.85 -8.93 -2.69
C SER A 130 4.36 -9.04 -2.51
N VAL A 131 4.83 -10.28 -2.37
CA VAL A 131 6.26 -10.61 -2.38
C VAL A 131 6.75 -10.64 -3.82
N GLY A 132 7.86 -9.95 -4.09
CA GLY A 132 8.39 -9.76 -5.45
C GLY A 132 8.69 -11.07 -6.18
N GLU A 133 9.28 -12.07 -5.51
CA GLU A 133 9.60 -13.38 -6.09
C GLU A 133 8.36 -14.17 -6.51
N HIS A 134 7.21 -13.89 -5.92
CA HIS A 134 5.95 -14.55 -6.26
C HIS A 134 5.28 -13.92 -7.49
N ILE A 135 5.77 -12.78 -7.98
CA ILE A 135 5.30 -12.14 -9.21
C ILE A 135 5.96 -12.81 -10.42
N THR A 136 5.34 -13.88 -10.89
CA THR A 136 5.79 -14.70 -12.03
C THR A 136 4.84 -14.54 -13.22
N ASP A 137 5.20 -15.08 -14.38
CA ASP A 137 4.29 -15.10 -15.54
C ASP A 137 2.97 -15.84 -15.23
N THR A 138 3.02 -16.85 -14.34
CA THR A 138 1.84 -17.64 -13.92
C THR A 138 0.89 -16.84 -13.04
N THR A 139 1.42 -16.00 -12.14
CA THR A 139 0.63 -15.28 -11.13
C THR A 139 0.29 -13.83 -11.53
N THR A 140 1.05 -13.23 -12.46
CA THR A 140 0.81 -11.89 -12.99
C THR A 140 -0.64 -11.66 -13.47
N PRO A 141 -1.32 -12.60 -14.15
CA PRO A 141 -2.72 -12.41 -14.54
C PRO A 141 -3.66 -12.16 -13.35
N MET A 142 -3.38 -12.76 -12.19
CA MET A 142 -4.19 -12.59 -10.98
C MET A 142 -4.03 -11.18 -10.39
N LEU A 143 -2.80 -10.66 -10.36
CA LEU A 143 -2.53 -9.29 -9.93
C LEU A 143 -3.17 -8.26 -10.87
N LYS A 144 -3.15 -8.50 -12.18
CA LYS A 144 -3.85 -7.65 -13.15
C LYS A 144 -5.36 -7.64 -12.91
N GLN A 145 -5.94 -8.82 -12.70
CA GLN A 145 -7.36 -8.94 -12.39
C GLN A 145 -7.75 -8.18 -11.11
N LEU A 146 -6.92 -8.25 -10.07
CA LEU A 146 -7.12 -7.47 -8.85
C LEU A 146 -6.99 -5.96 -9.10
N ALA A 147 -5.92 -5.52 -9.78
CA ALA A 147 -5.70 -4.12 -10.08
C ALA A 147 -6.81 -3.51 -10.95
N ASP A 148 -7.25 -4.23 -11.99
CA ASP A 148 -8.35 -3.83 -12.88
C ASP A 148 -9.70 -3.74 -12.13
N ALA A 149 -9.85 -4.53 -11.06
CA ALA A 149 -11.00 -4.48 -10.17
C ALA A 149 -10.87 -3.43 -9.04
N GLY A 150 -9.77 -2.67 -9.02
CA GLY A 150 -9.55 -1.56 -8.08
C GLY A 150 -8.94 -1.95 -6.73
N TYR A 151 -8.43 -3.18 -6.58
CA TYR A 151 -7.70 -3.58 -5.37
C TYR A 151 -6.25 -3.06 -5.44
N PRO A 152 -5.75 -2.36 -4.40
CA PRO A 152 -4.35 -1.95 -4.36
C PRO A 152 -3.41 -3.16 -4.28
N ILE A 153 -2.38 -3.17 -5.12
CA ILE A 153 -1.27 -4.13 -5.12
C ILE A 153 -0.01 -3.41 -4.67
N GLU A 154 0.52 -3.83 -3.53
CA GLU A 154 1.49 -3.11 -2.73
C GLU A 154 2.72 -3.97 -2.43
N ASN A 155 3.72 -3.40 -1.79
CA ASN A 155 5.05 -4.00 -1.68
C ASN A 155 5.24 -4.78 -0.37
N HIS A 156 5.67 -6.04 -0.48
CA HIS A 156 6.02 -6.89 0.67
C HIS A 156 7.45 -7.44 0.63
N SER A 157 8.40 -6.63 0.15
CA SER A 157 9.80 -7.03 -0.11
C SER A 157 9.96 -8.11 -1.19
N TRP A 158 11.22 -8.42 -1.55
CA TRP A 158 11.50 -9.28 -2.69
C TRP A 158 11.34 -10.76 -2.34
N ASN A 159 11.96 -11.20 -1.24
CA ASN A 159 11.98 -12.60 -0.81
C ASN A 159 11.73 -12.78 0.69
N HIS A 160 10.95 -11.87 1.27
CA HIS A 160 10.47 -11.92 2.65
C HIS A 160 11.56 -12.03 3.76
N PRO A 161 12.68 -11.26 3.72
CA PRO A 161 13.67 -11.28 4.79
C PRO A 161 13.29 -10.35 5.95
N HIS A 162 13.89 -10.57 7.13
CA HIS A 162 13.87 -9.61 8.23
C HIS A 162 14.61 -8.31 7.83
N LEU A 163 13.90 -7.32 7.29
CA LEU A 163 14.52 -6.11 6.73
C LEU A 163 15.36 -5.33 7.75
N GLN A 164 14.99 -5.36 9.03
CA GLN A 164 15.71 -4.67 10.09
C GLN A 164 17.13 -5.21 10.34
N THR A 165 17.43 -6.45 9.92
CA THR A 165 18.75 -7.08 10.09
C THR A 165 19.66 -6.87 8.88
N LEU A 166 19.14 -6.30 7.80
CA LEU A 166 19.86 -6.12 6.55
C LEU A 166 20.70 -4.84 6.55
N SER A 167 21.68 -4.78 5.65
CA SER A 167 22.35 -3.51 5.34
C SER A 167 21.37 -2.55 4.64
N LYS A 168 21.61 -1.24 4.74
CA LYS A 168 20.84 -0.22 4.01
C LYS A 168 20.74 -0.54 2.50
N ALA A 169 21.83 -0.98 1.88
CA ALA A 169 21.85 -1.31 0.46
C ALA A 169 20.94 -2.49 0.11
N ASP A 170 20.90 -3.50 0.98
CA ASP A 170 20.04 -4.66 0.80
C ASP A 170 18.56 -4.32 1.03
N VAL A 171 18.24 -3.46 2.00
CA VAL A 171 16.88 -2.90 2.18
C VAL A 171 16.42 -2.17 0.91
N VAL A 172 17.27 -1.31 0.36
CA VAL A 172 17.00 -0.59 -0.90
C VAL A 172 16.70 -1.58 -2.03
N LYS A 173 17.52 -2.62 -2.17
CA LYS A 173 17.35 -3.65 -3.20
C LYS A 173 16.02 -4.40 -3.05
N GLN A 174 15.73 -4.90 -1.86
CA GLN A 174 14.50 -5.63 -1.55
C GLN A 174 13.23 -4.85 -1.94
N LEU A 175 13.18 -3.57 -1.57
CA LEU A 175 11.99 -2.75 -1.81
C LEU A 175 11.91 -2.25 -3.26
N THR A 176 13.05 -1.91 -3.87
CA THR A 176 13.09 -1.39 -5.25
C THR A 176 12.79 -2.47 -6.28
N ASP A 177 13.34 -3.68 -6.12
CA ASP A 177 13.10 -4.80 -7.05
C ASP A 177 11.63 -5.19 -7.06
N THR A 178 11.03 -5.30 -5.86
CA THR A 178 9.60 -5.62 -5.69
C THR A 178 8.71 -4.57 -6.32
N SER A 179 9.01 -3.29 -6.11
CA SER A 179 8.24 -2.20 -6.72
C SER A 179 8.33 -2.20 -8.24
N THR A 180 9.50 -2.57 -8.77
CA THR A 180 9.70 -2.71 -10.21
C THR A 180 8.91 -3.88 -10.77
N ALA A 181 8.86 -5.01 -10.07
CA ALA A 181 8.05 -6.16 -10.45
C ALA A 181 6.54 -5.84 -10.41
N VAL A 182 6.06 -5.19 -9.34
CA VAL A 182 4.67 -4.73 -9.23
C VAL A 182 4.33 -3.78 -10.38
N LYS A 183 5.15 -2.75 -10.62
CA LYS A 183 4.92 -1.81 -11.75
C LYS A 183 4.90 -2.51 -13.10
N LYS A 184 5.76 -3.51 -13.32
CA LYS A 184 5.75 -4.30 -14.56
C LYS A 184 4.47 -5.14 -14.69
N ALA A 185 3.96 -5.68 -13.59
CA ALA A 185 2.76 -6.51 -13.57
C ALA A 185 1.48 -5.70 -13.78
N VAL A 186 1.32 -4.58 -13.06
CA VAL A 186 0.05 -3.83 -12.98
C VAL A 186 0.12 -2.37 -13.48
N GLY A 187 1.28 -1.92 -13.95
CA GLY A 187 1.46 -0.62 -14.61
C GLY A 187 1.92 0.51 -13.70
N THR A 188 1.76 0.41 -12.38
CA THR A 188 2.07 1.48 -11.43
C THR A 188 2.95 1.04 -10.27
N TYR A 189 3.80 1.94 -9.78
CA TYR A 189 4.53 1.70 -8.55
C TYR A 189 3.58 1.61 -7.34
N PRO A 190 3.88 0.73 -6.37
CA PRO A 190 3.16 0.66 -5.11
C PRO A 190 3.32 1.96 -4.32
N SER A 191 2.32 2.29 -3.50
CA SER A 191 2.26 3.50 -2.65
C SER A 191 2.33 3.16 -1.15
N MET A 192 2.29 1.87 -0.83
CA MET A 192 2.34 1.32 0.52
C MET A 192 3.35 0.17 0.54
N ILE A 193 4.04 0.03 1.66
CA ILE A 193 4.96 -1.06 1.95
C ILE A 193 4.49 -1.70 3.24
N ARG A 194 4.39 -3.01 3.27
CA ARG A 194 4.38 -3.76 4.54
C ARG A 194 5.70 -4.51 4.64
N PRO A 195 6.53 -4.24 5.64
CA PRO A 195 7.74 -5.02 5.87
C PRO A 195 7.40 -6.45 6.33
N PRO A 196 8.12 -7.48 5.87
CA PRO A 196 8.02 -8.84 6.40
C PRO A 196 8.07 -8.85 7.93
N TYR A 197 7.29 -9.74 8.54
CA TYR A 197 7.14 -9.84 10.00
C TYR A 197 6.67 -8.54 10.68
N SER A 198 6.18 -7.57 9.88
CA SER A 198 5.90 -6.20 10.31
C SER A 198 7.09 -5.50 10.99
N GLU A 199 8.32 -5.94 10.67
CA GLU A 199 9.56 -5.41 11.21
C GLU A 199 10.12 -4.29 10.32
N TRP A 200 10.17 -3.08 10.85
CA TRP A 200 10.77 -1.94 10.17
C TRP A 200 11.92 -1.35 10.98
N SER A 201 12.77 -0.56 10.33
CA SER A 201 13.86 0.21 10.93
C SER A 201 13.91 1.61 10.32
N ASN A 202 14.81 2.48 10.78
CA ASN A 202 15.00 3.79 10.14
C ASN A 202 15.42 3.65 8.67
N ASP A 203 16.22 2.65 8.30
CA ASP A 203 16.59 2.44 6.90
C ASP A 203 15.39 2.01 6.03
N VAL A 204 14.47 1.20 6.59
CA VAL A 204 13.21 0.84 5.91
C VAL A 204 12.33 2.07 5.71
N ARG A 205 12.18 2.90 6.75
CA ARG A 205 11.42 4.16 6.68
C ARG A 205 12.02 5.14 5.68
N ASP A 206 13.34 5.34 5.71
CA ASP A 206 14.05 6.19 4.75
C ASP A 206 13.78 5.74 3.32
N GLN A 207 13.85 4.43 3.07
CA GLN A 207 13.58 3.90 1.74
C GLN A 207 12.11 4.05 1.34
N ALA A 208 11.17 3.90 2.28
CA ALA A 208 9.76 4.19 2.02
C ALA A 208 9.54 5.65 1.59
N VAL A 209 10.22 6.62 2.24
CA VAL A 209 10.19 8.03 1.81
C VAL A 209 10.74 8.20 0.39
N VAL A 210 11.87 7.58 0.08
CA VAL A 210 12.48 7.62 -1.26
C VAL A 210 11.53 7.09 -2.33
N MET A 211 10.71 6.09 -1.99
CA MET A 211 9.72 5.48 -2.89
C MET A 211 8.37 6.20 -2.89
N ASN A 212 8.25 7.32 -2.18
CA ASN A 212 6.99 8.05 -1.96
C ASN A 212 5.89 7.15 -1.36
N SER A 213 6.27 6.21 -0.49
CA SER A 213 5.40 5.19 0.09
C SER A 213 5.28 5.32 1.61
N SER A 214 4.12 4.95 2.13
CA SER A 214 3.90 4.74 3.56
C SER A 214 4.28 3.32 3.98
N ILE A 215 4.41 3.10 5.28
CA ILE A 215 4.51 1.77 5.88
C ILE A 215 3.17 1.40 6.52
N ILE A 216 2.62 0.24 6.17
CA ILE A 216 1.36 -0.26 6.70
C ILE A 216 1.63 -1.57 7.45
N ASN A 217 1.38 -1.59 8.75
CA ASN A 217 1.33 -2.79 9.58
C ASN A 217 -0.14 -3.16 9.83
N PHE A 218 -0.41 -3.87 10.92
CA PHE A 218 -1.73 -4.34 11.31
C PHE A 218 -1.86 -4.30 12.84
N ASN A 219 -3.08 -4.45 13.34
CA ASN A 219 -3.35 -4.60 14.77
C ASN A 219 -4.28 -5.76 15.11
N VAL A 220 -4.82 -6.45 14.09
CA VAL A 220 -5.57 -7.71 14.21
C VAL A 220 -4.98 -8.74 13.24
N MET A 221 -4.89 -9.99 13.69
CA MET A 221 -4.25 -11.07 12.93
C MET A 221 -5.11 -12.34 12.91
N GLY A 222 -5.20 -13.00 11.76
CA GLY A 222 -5.92 -14.26 11.62
C GLY A 222 -5.16 -15.50 12.12
N TYR A 223 -3.84 -15.41 12.33
CA TYR A 223 -2.93 -16.53 12.64
C TYR A 223 -3.06 -17.68 11.62
N ASP A 224 -3.22 -17.33 10.35
CA ASP A 224 -3.61 -18.24 9.27
C ASP A 224 -2.52 -19.18 8.78
N TRP A 225 -1.27 -18.95 9.18
CA TRP A 225 -0.19 -19.92 9.04
C TRP A 225 -0.19 -21.02 10.12
N GLU A 226 -0.95 -20.83 11.22
CA GLU A 226 -1.06 -21.78 12.34
C GLU A 226 -2.44 -22.44 12.42
N LYS A 227 -3.50 -21.70 12.10
CA LYS A 227 -4.90 -22.12 12.28
C LYS A 227 -5.49 -22.70 10.99
N ASP A 228 -6.50 -23.56 11.16
CA ASP A 228 -7.37 -23.95 10.07
C ASP A 228 -8.37 -22.84 9.71
N ALA A 229 -9.20 -23.07 8.67
CA ALA A 229 -10.11 -22.04 8.17
C ALA A 229 -11.13 -21.57 9.23
N ASP A 230 -11.58 -22.46 10.13
CA ASP A 230 -12.50 -22.11 11.21
C ASP A 230 -11.78 -21.27 12.27
N GLY A 231 -10.57 -21.66 12.66
CA GLY A 231 -9.76 -20.90 13.62
C GLY A 231 -9.36 -19.51 13.11
N VAL A 232 -9.05 -19.37 11.81
CA VAL A 232 -8.78 -18.06 11.19
C VAL A 232 -10.01 -17.18 11.22
N HIS A 233 -11.16 -17.74 10.82
CA HIS A 233 -12.44 -17.05 10.87
C HIS A 233 -12.74 -16.54 12.29
N ASP A 234 -12.69 -17.43 13.27
CA ASP A 234 -13.07 -17.11 14.64
C ASP A 234 -12.12 -16.07 15.25
N ALA A 235 -10.82 -16.15 14.96
CA ALA A 235 -9.85 -15.14 15.38
C ALA A 235 -10.19 -13.75 14.84
N VAL A 236 -10.45 -13.62 13.54
CA VAL A 236 -10.79 -12.32 12.95
C VAL A 236 -12.08 -11.76 13.56
N LEU A 237 -13.12 -12.60 13.69
CA LEU A 237 -14.43 -12.16 14.18
C LEU A 237 -14.47 -11.86 15.69
N GLU A 238 -13.57 -12.45 16.47
CA GLU A 238 -13.38 -12.17 17.90
C GLU A 238 -12.72 -10.81 18.12
N TRP A 239 -11.67 -10.51 17.35
CA TRP A 239 -10.78 -9.39 17.64
C TRP A 239 -11.09 -8.11 16.87
N ALA A 240 -11.71 -8.21 15.69
CA ALA A 240 -11.97 -7.05 14.84
C ALA A 240 -12.86 -6.00 15.53
N LYS A 241 -12.37 -4.76 15.54
CA LYS A 241 -12.99 -3.53 16.01
C LYS A 241 -12.99 -2.48 14.89
N PRO A 242 -13.88 -1.47 14.96
CA PRO A 242 -13.84 -0.36 13.99
C PRO A 242 -12.49 0.33 14.02
N GLY A 243 -11.92 0.59 12.85
CA GLY A 243 -10.60 1.22 12.71
C GLY A 243 -9.45 0.22 12.51
N ASP A 244 -9.70 -1.08 12.57
CA ASP A 244 -8.62 -2.07 12.50
C ASP A 244 -8.12 -2.33 11.07
N ILE A 245 -6.83 -2.64 10.99
CA ILE A 245 -6.19 -3.24 9.82
C ILE A 245 -5.95 -4.72 10.15
N ILE A 246 -6.57 -5.61 9.38
CA ILE A 246 -6.58 -7.06 9.60
C ILE A 246 -5.55 -7.71 8.67
N LEU A 247 -4.61 -8.46 9.23
CA LEU A 247 -3.63 -9.28 8.50
C LEU A 247 -4.14 -10.70 8.24
N LEU A 248 -4.11 -11.08 6.97
CA LEU A 248 -4.24 -12.44 6.44
C LEU A 248 -3.19 -12.67 5.34
N HIS A 249 -3.05 -13.88 4.82
CA HIS A 249 -2.09 -14.25 3.78
C HIS A 249 -2.79 -15.00 2.65
N ASP A 250 -2.76 -14.47 1.41
CA ASP A 250 -3.48 -15.06 0.28
C ASP A 250 -2.75 -16.26 -0.36
N LEU A 251 -1.57 -16.64 0.15
CA LEU A 251 -0.97 -17.95 -0.15
C LEU A 251 -1.43 -19.07 0.79
N GLN A 252 -2.15 -18.77 1.88
CA GLN A 252 -2.56 -19.78 2.85
C GLN A 252 -3.89 -20.41 2.46
N GLY A 253 -3.93 -21.75 2.46
CA GLY A 253 -5.14 -22.51 2.14
C GLY A 253 -6.25 -22.36 3.17
N SER A 254 -5.90 -22.05 4.43
CA SER A 254 -6.83 -21.69 5.52
C SER A 254 -7.55 -20.38 5.18
N THR A 255 -6.81 -19.34 4.81
CA THR A 255 -7.34 -18.04 4.37
C THR A 255 -8.19 -18.15 3.12
N ALA A 256 -7.74 -18.89 2.10
CA ALA A 256 -8.50 -19.13 0.89
C ALA A 256 -9.90 -19.73 1.17
N LYS A 257 -10.02 -20.60 2.19
CA LYS A 257 -11.29 -21.22 2.60
C LYS A 257 -12.12 -20.35 3.55
N ALA A 258 -11.48 -19.50 4.36
CA ALA A 258 -12.15 -18.69 5.37
C ALA A 258 -12.66 -17.34 4.83
N THR A 259 -12.03 -16.79 3.79
CA THR A 259 -12.22 -15.39 3.35
C THR A 259 -13.69 -15.04 3.11
N GLU A 260 -14.47 -15.87 2.39
CA GLU A 260 -15.87 -15.56 2.12
C GLU A 260 -16.69 -15.44 3.42
N ARG A 261 -16.48 -16.35 4.37
CA ARG A 261 -17.18 -16.36 5.67
C ARG A 261 -16.76 -15.16 6.52
N ILE A 262 -15.46 -14.86 6.57
CA ILE A 262 -14.95 -13.68 7.30
C ILE A 262 -15.64 -12.42 6.81
N ILE A 263 -15.68 -12.21 5.50
CA ILE A 263 -16.29 -11.03 4.91
C ILE A 263 -17.79 -10.99 5.20
N THR A 264 -18.51 -12.07 4.95
CA THR A 264 -19.97 -12.12 5.12
C THR A 264 -20.39 -11.91 6.58
N ASP A 265 -19.67 -12.50 7.53
CA ASP A 265 -19.99 -12.37 8.96
C ASP A 265 -19.59 -11.00 9.53
N LEU A 266 -18.48 -10.39 9.04
CA LEU A 266 -18.15 -9.00 9.37
C LEU A 266 -19.22 -8.04 8.83
N GLN A 267 -19.66 -8.22 7.58
CA GLN A 267 -20.76 -7.44 7.00
C GLN A 267 -22.06 -7.62 7.79
N ALA A 268 -22.38 -8.85 8.22
CA ALA A 268 -23.55 -9.13 9.05
C ALA A 268 -23.47 -8.47 10.44
N LYS A 269 -22.27 -8.27 10.98
CA LYS A 269 -22.00 -7.49 12.21
C LYS A 269 -22.06 -5.97 12.00
N GLY A 270 -22.25 -5.49 10.76
CA GLY A 270 -22.36 -4.07 10.43
C GLY A 270 -21.05 -3.41 9.98
N TYR A 271 -19.99 -4.19 9.76
CA TYR A 271 -18.73 -3.66 9.25
C TYR A 271 -18.79 -3.37 7.74
N THR A 272 -18.17 -2.26 7.35
CA THR A 272 -17.83 -1.94 5.96
C THR A 272 -16.36 -2.30 5.72
N LEU A 273 -16.10 -3.21 4.79
CA LEU A 273 -14.75 -3.58 4.42
C LEU A 273 -14.20 -2.60 3.38
N VAL A 274 -13.08 -1.97 3.70
CA VAL A 274 -12.50 -0.85 2.95
C VAL A 274 -11.03 -1.11 2.63
N SER A 275 -10.47 -0.37 1.68
CA SER A 275 -9.02 -0.31 1.50
C SER A 275 -8.36 0.49 2.63
N VAL A 276 -7.04 0.38 2.79
CA VAL A 276 -6.30 1.15 3.81
C VAL A 276 -6.51 2.67 3.64
N PRO A 277 -6.37 3.28 2.44
CA PRO A 277 -6.66 4.71 2.28
C PRO A 277 -8.09 5.10 2.65
N GLN A 278 -9.08 4.26 2.35
CA GLN A 278 -10.48 4.50 2.69
C GLN A 278 -10.70 4.44 4.22
N LEU A 279 -10.05 3.50 4.92
CA LEU A 279 -10.09 3.39 6.38
C LEU A 279 -9.55 4.67 7.04
N LEU A 280 -8.39 5.15 6.58
CA LEU A 280 -7.76 6.36 7.09
C LEU A 280 -8.53 7.65 6.70
N GLY A 281 -9.38 7.59 5.67
CA GLY A 281 -10.07 8.75 5.12
C GLY A 281 -9.15 9.68 4.30
N GLU A 282 -7.90 9.27 4.08
CA GLU A 282 -6.90 10.00 3.33
C GLU A 282 -5.85 9.06 2.72
N ARG A 283 -5.02 9.60 1.83
CA ARG A 283 -3.86 8.88 1.33
C ARG A 283 -2.83 8.68 2.46
N PRO A 284 -2.39 7.44 2.74
CA PRO A 284 -1.27 7.17 3.63
C PRO A 284 -0.03 7.97 3.22
N LYS A 285 0.55 8.71 4.17
CA LYS A 285 1.66 9.64 3.88
C LYS A 285 3.02 8.94 3.81
N PRO A 286 3.92 9.36 2.90
CA PRO A 286 5.26 8.80 2.80
C PRO A 286 6.04 8.84 4.13
N GLY A 287 6.65 7.72 4.52
CA GLY A 287 7.45 7.59 5.75
C GLY A 287 6.66 7.48 7.06
N TYR A 288 5.34 7.56 7.03
CA TYR A 288 4.48 7.27 8.18
C TYR A 288 4.29 5.75 8.33
N VAL A 289 4.11 5.28 9.55
CA VAL A 289 3.81 3.87 9.87
C VAL A 289 2.42 3.77 10.48
N TYR A 290 1.52 2.99 9.89
CA TYR A 290 0.13 2.84 10.35
C TYR A 290 -0.11 1.42 10.86
N TYR A 291 -0.62 1.27 12.07
CA TYR A 291 -1.04 -0.03 12.64
C TYR A 291 -2.55 -0.20 12.62
N SER A 292 -3.29 0.90 12.73
CA SER A 292 -4.75 1.00 12.62
C SER A 292 -5.13 2.41 12.15
N GLN A 293 -6.43 2.73 12.11
CA GLN A 293 -6.93 4.07 11.83
C GLN A 293 -6.38 5.12 12.80
N ASP A 294 -6.25 4.76 14.08
CA ASP A 294 -5.91 5.70 15.16
C ASP A 294 -4.47 5.56 15.66
N GLN A 295 -3.75 4.52 15.22
CA GLN A 295 -2.39 4.24 15.68
C GLN A 295 -1.37 4.46 14.57
N VAL A 296 -0.65 5.58 14.67
CA VAL A 296 0.28 6.06 13.65
C VAL A 296 1.59 6.51 14.29
N VAL A 297 2.72 6.05 13.74
CA VAL A 297 4.07 6.55 14.07
C VAL A 297 4.52 7.51 12.98
N LYS A 298 4.81 8.75 13.36
CA LYS A 298 5.15 9.83 12.43
C LYS A 298 6.66 9.91 12.16
N PRO A 299 7.09 10.47 11.02
CA PRO A 299 8.48 10.82 10.80
C PRO A 299 9.03 11.70 11.93
N GLY A 300 10.22 11.37 12.42
CA GLY A 300 10.85 12.06 13.55
C GLY A 300 10.52 11.49 14.93
N GLU A 301 9.49 10.65 15.06
CA GLU A 301 9.26 9.90 16.29
C GLU A 301 10.30 8.76 16.43
N PRO A 302 10.77 8.48 17.66
CA PRO A 302 11.72 7.42 17.91
C PRO A 302 11.22 6.08 17.38
N TRP A 303 12.11 5.35 16.70
CA TRP A 303 11.85 3.98 16.33
C TRP A 303 11.66 3.11 17.59
N LYS A 304 10.68 2.21 17.53
CA LYS A 304 10.52 1.10 18.49
C LYS A 304 10.09 -0.16 17.73
N PRO A 305 10.36 -1.36 18.27
CA PRO A 305 9.86 -2.60 17.72
C PRO A 305 8.34 -2.57 17.55
N SER A 306 7.84 -3.24 16.51
CA SER A 306 6.41 -3.28 16.24
C SER A 306 5.59 -3.96 17.34
N THR A 307 6.22 -4.84 18.14
CA THR A 307 5.65 -5.44 19.37
C THR A 307 5.18 -4.41 20.40
N ASP A 308 5.73 -3.20 20.37
CA ASP A 308 5.32 -2.11 21.27
C ASP A 308 4.02 -1.42 20.80
N TYR A 309 3.53 -1.76 19.61
CA TYR A 309 2.46 -1.06 18.91
C TYR A 309 1.29 -1.95 18.47
N ALA A 310 1.29 -3.26 18.69
CA ALA A 310 0.05 -4.04 18.47
C ALA A 310 -0.29 -4.85 19.70
N GLU A 311 -1.58 -4.96 19.99
CA GLU A 311 -2.08 -5.79 21.10
C GLU A 311 -1.94 -7.28 20.79
N GLN A 312 -1.81 -7.64 19.50
CA GLN A 312 -1.66 -9.01 19.00
C GLN A 312 -0.32 -9.16 18.28
N TRP A 313 0.59 -9.88 18.91
CA TRP A 313 1.86 -10.36 18.37
C TRP A 313 2.03 -11.84 18.70
#